data_AF-A0A1Y3N309-F1
#
_entry.id   AF-A0A1Y3N309-F1
#
_cell.length_a   1.000
_cell.length_b   1.000
_cell.length_c   1.000
_cell.angle_alpha   90.00
_cell.angle_beta   90.00
_cell.angle_gamma   90.00
#
_symmetry.space_group_name_H-M   'P 1'
#
loop_
_entity.id
_entity.type
_entity.pdbx_description
1 polymer ?
#
loop_
_entity_poly.entity_id
_entity_poly.type
_entity_poly.pdbx_seq_one_letter_code
_entity_poly.pdbx_strand_id
1 'polypeptide(L)'
;MKLSDLKIGESAYILQVNGDEAFGRRLSEIGFIRGEKIYNHMKAPLMDPVEYEVMGTTVTLRRSETQFIDISETPVEKIKCPSCYHSAAQEEARSNDETPVNVDITEIKDAINNINNIYLMN
;
A
#
# COMPACT_ATOMS: atom_id res chain seq x y z
N MET A 1 -7.86 -10.51 2.93
CA MET A 1 -7.47 -11.93 2.71
C MET A 1 -6.10 -12.16 3.35
N LYS A 2 -5.68 -13.40 3.62
CA LYS A 2 -4.33 -13.67 4.16
C LYS A 2 -3.32 -13.86 3.04
N LEU A 3 -2.03 -13.64 3.34
CA LEU A 3 -0.96 -13.92 2.38
C LEU A 3 -0.86 -15.42 2.03
N SER A 4 -1.30 -16.30 2.92
CA SER A 4 -1.40 -17.75 2.65
C SER A 4 -2.37 -18.12 1.54
N ASP A 5 -3.35 -17.25 1.25
CA ASP A 5 -4.43 -17.52 0.31
C ASP A 5 -4.14 -16.99 -1.10
N LEU A 6 -3.09 -16.17 -1.25
CA LEU A 6 -2.65 -15.59 -2.51
C LEU A 6 -2.21 -16.70 -3.47
N LYS A 7 -2.79 -16.77 -4.68
CA LYS A 7 -2.41 -17.81 -5.63
C LYS A 7 -1.08 -17.48 -6.30
N ILE A 8 -0.47 -18.52 -6.85
CA ILE A 8 0.80 -18.40 -7.58
C ILE A 8 0.56 -17.54 -8.83
N GLY A 9 1.44 -16.58 -9.06
CA GLY A 9 1.34 -15.66 -10.19
C GLY A 9 0.43 -14.45 -9.96
N GLU A 10 -0.22 -14.36 -8.79
CA GLU A 10 -1.01 -13.18 -8.40
C GLU A 10 -0.17 -12.19 -7.60
N SER A 11 -0.62 -10.93 -7.63
CA SER A 11 -0.07 -9.85 -6.82
C SER A 11 -1.12 -9.25 -5.91
N ALA A 12 -0.71 -8.81 -4.73
CA ALA A 12 -1.56 -8.12 -3.77
C ALA A 12 -0.80 -6.99 -3.08
N TYR A 13 -1.49 -6.24 -2.24
CA TYR A 13 -0.96 -5.14 -1.44
C TYR A 13 -1.02 -5.49 0.05
N ILE A 14 0.05 -5.22 0.77
CA ILE A 14 0.12 -5.51 2.21
C ILE A 14 -0.75 -4.51 2.97
N LEU A 15 -1.62 -5.00 3.86
CA LEU A 15 -2.43 -4.17 4.74
C LEU A 15 -1.75 -4.00 6.11
N GLN A 16 -1.42 -5.12 6.74
CA GLN A 16 -0.87 -5.16 8.10
C GLN A 16 -0.23 -6.53 8.37
N VAL A 17 0.75 -6.54 9.29
CA VAL A 17 1.32 -7.76 9.85
C VAL A 17 0.82 -7.92 11.29
N ASN A 18 0.06 -8.98 11.55
CA ASN A 18 -0.48 -9.33 12.86
C ASN A 18 0.33 -10.48 13.47
N GLY A 19 1.56 -10.21 13.89
CA GLY A 19 2.39 -11.19 14.59
C GLY A 19 3.09 -10.55 15.78
N ASP A 20 4.02 -11.31 16.37
CA ASP A 20 4.85 -10.78 17.45
C ASP A 20 5.63 -9.54 17.00
N GLU A 21 5.96 -8.65 17.94
CA GLU A 21 6.70 -7.42 17.65
C GLU A 21 8.03 -7.69 16.92
N ALA A 22 8.73 -8.75 17.31
CA ALA A 22 9.97 -9.17 16.66
C ALA A 22 9.75 -9.60 15.19
N PHE A 23 8.64 -10.27 14.91
CA PHE A 23 8.29 -10.71 13.56
C PHE A 23 7.88 -9.52 12.67
N GLY A 24 7.02 -8.64 13.18
CA GLY A 24 6.61 -7.42 12.47
C GLY A 24 7.80 -6.51 12.15
N ARG A 25 8.73 -6.35 13.10
CA ARG A 25 9.96 -5.57 12.88
C ARG A 25 10.83 -6.16 11.77
N ARG A 26 11.13 -7.47 11.83
CA ARG A 26 11.90 -8.17 10.80
C ARG A 26 11.27 -8.02 9.42
N LEU A 27 9.95 -8.20 9.32
CA LEU A 27 9.23 -8.06 8.05
C LEU A 27 9.27 -6.62 7.53
N SER A 28 9.11 -5.63 8.39
CA SER A 28 9.21 -4.22 8.01
C SER A 28 10.61 -3.86 7.50
N GLU A 29 11.67 -4.41 8.11
CA GLU A 29 13.07 -4.20 7.68
C GLU A 29 13.37 -4.72 6.27
N ILE A 30 12.73 -5.83 5.88
CA ILE A 30 12.91 -6.44 4.55
C ILE A 30 11.93 -5.91 3.50
N GLY A 31 11.04 -4.97 3.86
CA GLY A 31 10.15 -4.29 2.91
C GLY A 31 8.69 -4.74 2.93
N PHE A 32 8.27 -5.59 3.87
CA PHE A 32 6.86 -5.92 4.07
C PHE A 32 6.15 -4.82 4.86
N ILE A 33 6.01 -3.66 4.22
CA ILE A 33 5.34 -2.49 4.77
C ILE A 33 3.96 -2.31 4.13
N ARG A 34 3.06 -1.62 4.82
CA ARG A 34 1.70 -1.37 4.33
C ARG A 34 1.73 -0.58 3.02
N GLY A 35 0.94 -1.06 2.05
CA GLY A 35 0.81 -0.46 0.73
C GLY A 35 1.88 -0.92 -0.27
N GLU A 36 2.80 -1.79 0.12
CA GLU A 36 3.69 -2.41 -0.86
C GLU A 36 3.05 -3.56 -1.60
N LYS A 37 3.43 -3.65 -2.87
CA LYS A 37 3.01 -4.71 -3.77
C LYS A 37 3.88 -5.95 -3.54
N ILE A 38 3.23 -7.07 -3.33
CA ILE A 38 3.83 -8.39 -3.19
C ILE A 38 3.38 -9.29 -4.34
N TYR A 39 4.29 -10.13 -4.83
CA TYR A 39 4.02 -11.11 -5.88
C TYR A 39 4.32 -12.52 -5.37
N ASN A 40 3.46 -13.49 -5.70
CA ASN A 40 3.68 -14.90 -5.37
C ASN A 40 4.43 -15.58 -6.53
N HIS A 41 5.74 -15.82 -6.34
CA HIS A 41 6.63 -16.18 -7.43
C HIS A 41 6.54 -17.67 -7.80
N MET A 42 6.55 -18.58 -6.82
CA MET A 42 6.20 -20.00 -7.00
C MET A 42 6.15 -20.74 -5.66
N LYS A 43 5.49 -21.90 -5.65
CA LYS A 43 5.43 -22.78 -4.49
C LYS A 43 6.57 -23.79 -4.53
N ALA A 44 7.30 -23.93 -3.41
CA ALA A 44 8.26 -25.00 -3.23
C ALA A 44 7.60 -26.38 -3.47
N PRO A 45 8.35 -27.40 -3.91
CA PRO A 45 7.82 -28.74 -4.22
C PRO A 45 7.04 -29.38 -3.05
N LEU A 46 7.31 -28.96 -1.81
CA LEU A 46 6.67 -29.46 -0.59
C LEU A 46 5.69 -28.46 0.05
N MET A 47 5.24 -27.45 -0.69
CA MET A 47 4.25 -26.47 -0.26
C MET A 47 4.61 -25.53 0.91
N ASP A 48 5.73 -25.75 1.60
CA ASP A 48 6.27 -24.91 2.68
C ASP A 48 7.81 -25.07 2.71
N PRO A 49 8.60 -23.97 2.79
CA PRO A 49 8.22 -22.55 2.77
C PRO A 49 7.76 -22.05 1.38
N VAL A 50 7.16 -20.85 1.33
CA VAL A 50 6.68 -20.20 0.10
C VAL A 50 7.55 -18.98 -0.23
N GLU A 51 7.84 -18.77 -1.52
CA GLU A 51 8.63 -17.66 -2.02
C GLU A 51 7.74 -16.51 -2.51
N TYR A 52 7.99 -15.32 -1.96
CA TYR A 52 7.32 -14.09 -2.35
C TYR A 52 8.34 -13.07 -2.84
N GLU A 53 7.96 -12.23 -3.77
CA GLU A 53 8.77 -11.12 -4.24
C GLU A 53 8.19 -9.79 -3.75
N VAL A 54 9.03 -9.00 -3.08
CA VAL A 54 8.70 -7.67 -2.57
C VAL A 54 9.86 -6.74 -2.93
N MET A 55 9.56 -5.58 -3.53
CA MET A 55 10.57 -4.59 -3.94
C MET A 55 11.73 -5.18 -4.78
N GLY A 56 11.46 -6.20 -5.59
CA GLY A 56 12.47 -6.87 -6.41
C GLY A 56 13.41 -7.81 -5.64
N THR A 57 13.09 -8.13 -4.37
CA THR A 57 13.81 -9.12 -3.56
C THR A 57 12.90 -10.31 -3.26
N THR A 58 13.43 -11.52 -3.40
CA THR A 58 12.71 -12.75 -3.04
C THR A 58 12.89 -13.07 -1.56
N VAL A 59 11.77 -13.19 -0.85
CA VAL A 59 11.71 -13.53 0.57
C VAL A 59 10.97 -14.85 0.74
N THR A 60 11.58 -15.76 1.49
CA THR A 60 10.97 -17.03 1.87
C THR A 60 10.27 -16.89 3.22
N LEU A 61 8.98 -17.22 3.25
CA LEU A 61 8.17 -17.25 4.47
C LEU A 61 7.59 -18.64 4.70
N ARG A 62 7.55 -19.07 5.96
CA ARG A 62 6.82 -20.28 6.33
C ARG A 62 5.33 -20.04 6.22
N ARG A 63 4.57 -21.09 5.91
CA ARG A 63 3.11 -21.04 5.83
C ARG A 63 2.48 -20.60 7.17
N SER A 64 3.11 -20.91 8.30
CA SER A 64 2.67 -20.42 9.61
C SER A 64 2.82 -18.92 9.76
N GLU A 65 3.85 -18.33 9.14
CA GLU A 65 4.13 -16.89 9.19
C GLU A 65 3.18 -16.11 8.27
N THR A 66 2.81 -16.68 7.11
CA THR A 66 1.94 -16.01 6.13
C THR A 66 0.49 -15.87 6.59
N GLN A 67 0.05 -16.65 7.58
CA GLN A 67 -1.28 -16.53 8.20
C GLN A 67 -1.45 -15.22 8.99
N PHE A 68 -0.35 -14.64 9.44
CA PHE A 68 -0.34 -13.41 10.22
C PHE A 68 -0.37 -12.15 9.35
N ILE A 69 -0.23 -12.27 8.03
CA ILE A 69 -0.12 -11.13 7.13
C ILE A 69 -1.45 -10.93 6.40
N ASP A 70 -2.03 -9.74 6.55
CA ASP A 70 -3.22 -9.33 5.83
C ASP A 70 -2.86 -8.62 4.53
N ILE A 71 -3.56 -8.97 3.45
CA ILE A 71 -3.39 -8.38 2.12
C ILE A 71 -4.73 -7.95 1.52
N SER A 72 -4.64 -7.05 0.54
CA SER A 72 -5.72 -6.54 -0.30
C SER A 72 -5.37 -6.73 -1.77
N GLU A 73 -6.34 -7.11 -2.61
CA GLU A 73 -6.15 -7.13 -4.07
C GLU A 73 -6.10 -5.71 -4.64
N THR A 74 -6.80 -4.78 -4.00
CA THR A 74 -6.80 -3.38 -4.40
C THR A 74 -5.58 -2.64 -3.85
N PRO A 75 -5.05 -1.65 -4.58
CA PRO A 75 -4.02 -0.77 -4.08
C PRO A 75 -4.41 -0.11 -2.76
N VAL A 76 -3.50 -0.13 -1.80
CA VAL A 76 -3.67 0.49 -0.48
C VAL A 76 -2.76 1.70 -0.41
N GLU A 77 -3.27 2.81 0.11
CA GLU A 77 -2.45 3.99 0.34
C GLU A 77 -1.31 3.66 1.32
N LYS A 78 -0.08 3.96 0.89
CA LYS A 78 1.10 3.88 1.75
C LYS A 78 0.92 4.88 2.88
N ILE A 79 1.25 4.48 4.10
CA ILE A 79 1.27 5.42 5.22
C ILE A 79 2.39 6.41 4.93
N LYS A 80 2.02 7.65 4.56
CA LYS A 80 2.97 8.77 4.60
C LYS A 80 3.34 8.96 6.07
N CYS A 81 4.60 8.77 6.41
CA CYS A 81 5.08 9.04 7.76
C CYS A 81 4.70 10.48 8.13
N PRO A 82 3.84 10.73 9.14
CA PRO A 82 3.90 11.99 9.84
C PRO A 82 5.27 12.03 10.50
N SER A 83 5.99 13.14 10.35
CA SER A 83 7.32 13.35 10.89
C SER A 83 7.40 13.05 12.41
N CYS A 84 7.77 11.84 12.84
CA CYS A 84 8.13 11.56 14.23
C CYS A 84 8.67 10.14 14.47
N TYR A 85 9.95 9.94 14.16
CA TYR A 85 10.81 9.15 15.05
C TYR A 85 12.04 10.02 15.33
N HIS A 86 11.90 10.92 16.29
CA HIS A 86 12.99 11.79 16.69
C HIS A 86 14.04 10.97 17.45
N SER A 87 15.17 10.72 16.80
CA SER A 87 16.49 11.06 17.34
C SER A 87 17.45 11.07 16.14
N ALA A 88 18.07 12.17 15.70
CA ALA A 88 18.45 13.37 16.39
C ALA A 88 18.32 14.59 15.47
N ALA A 89 18.21 15.76 16.08
CA ALA A 89 18.20 17.06 15.44
C ALA A 89 19.32 17.23 14.39
N GLN A 90 18.96 17.60 13.17
CA GLN A 90 19.16 18.97 12.64
C GLN A 90 18.54 19.09 11.23
N GLU A 91 17.89 20.23 11.01
CA GLU A 91 17.43 20.85 9.75
C GLU A 91 18.43 20.65 8.59
N GLU A 92 18.10 20.64 7.29
CA GLU A 92 17.08 21.34 6.51
C GLU A 92 17.12 20.80 5.06
N ALA A 93 16.15 21.22 4.23
CA ALA A 93 16.17 21.26 2.76
C ALA A 93 15.52 20.10 1.94
N ARG A 94 14.22 20.32 1.67
CA ARG A 94 13.66 20.69 0.34
C ARG A 94 13.79 19.68 -0.81
N SER A 95 12.66 19.14 -1.24
CA SER A 95 12.08 19.44 -2.57
C SER A 95 10.69 18.83 -2.72
N ASN A 96 9.84 19.58 -3.41
CA ASN A 96 8.41 19.37 -3.56
C ASN A 96 8.11 18.19 -4.48
N ASP A 97 7.08 17.41 -4.19
CA ASP A 97 6.24 16.88 -5.26
C ASP A 97 4.78 16.74 -4.81
N GLU A 98 3.94 17.48 -5.52
CA GLU A 98 2.52 17.66 -5.27
C GLU A 98 1.78 16.41 -5.77
N THR A 99 0.99 15.75 -4.92
CA THR A 99 -0.03 14.82 -5.43
C THR A 99 -1.27 15.63 -5.82
N PRO A 100 -1.74 15.59 -7.08
CA PRO A 100 -2.97 16.28 -7.46
C PRO A 100 -4.16 15.57 -6.79
N VAL A 101 -4.93 16.35 -6.04
CA VAL A 101 -6.19 15.92 -5.44
C VAL A 101 -7.22 15.81 -6.56
N ASN A 102 -7.62 14.59 -6.92
CA ASN A 102 -8.76 14.37 -7.80
C ASN A 102 -10.04 14.57 -6.98
N VAL A 103 -10.52 15.81 -6.89
CA VAL A 103 -11.84 16.14 -6.36
C VAL A 103 -12.85 15.88 -7.48
N ASP A 104 -13.86 15.05 -7.24
CA ASP A 104 -14.99 14.85 -8.17
C ASP A 104 -15.67 16.20 -8.48
N ILE A 105 -15.38 16.77 -9.66
CA ILE A 105 -15.88 18.09 -10.10
C ILE A 105 -17.24 18.00 -10.81
N THR A 106 -17.95 16.88 -10.67
CA THR A 106 -19.22 16.64 -11.36
C THR A 106 -20.37 17.46 -10.78
N GLU A 107 -20.40 17.73 -9.47
CA GLU A 107 -21.48 18.53 -8.85
C GLU A 107 -21.34 20.05 -9.05
N ILE A 108 -20.13 20.57 -9.28
CA ILE A 108 -19.90 22.03 -9.41
C ILE A 108 -20.25 22.53 -10.83
N LYS A 109 -20.16 21.68 -11.86
CA LYS A 109 -20.45 22.07 -13.25
C LYS A 109 -21.93 22.31 -13.51
N ASP A 110 -22.81 21.56 -12.83
CA ASP A 110 -24.26 21.68 -13.01
C ASP A 110 -24.83 22.96 -12.39
N ALA A 111 -24.19 23.49 -11.34
CA ALA A 111 -24.56 24.76 -10.71
C ALA A 111 -24.22 25.98 -11.58
N ILE A 112 -23.08 25.96 -12.31
CA ILE A 112 -22.63 27.09 -13.15
C ILE A 112 -23.49 27.21 -14.42
N ASN A 113 -23.91 26.09 -15.03
CA ASN A 113 -24.76 26.13 -16.21
C ASN A 113 -26.16 26.71 -15.94
N ASN A 114 -26.66 26.62 -14.71
CA ASN A 114 -27.95 27.20 -14.35
C ASN A 114 -27.89 28.73 -14.15
N ILE A 115 -26.73 29.27 -13.78
CA ILE A 115 -26.54 30.72 -13.63
C ILE A 115 -26.40 31.40 -15.00
N ASN A 116 -25.70 30.77 -15.95
CA ASN A 116 -25.48 31.36 -17.28
C ASN A 116 -26.75 31.43 -18.14
N ASN A 117 -27.78 30.63 -17.84
CA ASN A 117 -29.03 30.64 -18.60
C ASN A 117 -30.04 31.71 -18.11
N ILE A 118 -29.75 32.42 -17.01
CA ILE A 118 -30.60 33.51 -16.50
C ILE A 118 -30.25 34.85 -17.16
N TYR A 119 -29.04 35.01 -17.72
CA TYR A 119 -28.53 36.30 -18.21
C TYR A 119 -28.61 36.48 -19.74
N LEU A 120 -29.25 35.57 -20.50
CA LEU A 120 -29.36 35.66 -21.97
C LEU A 120 -30.78 35.83 -22.52
N MET A 121 -31.76 36.13 -21.67
CA MET A 121 -33.08 36.61 -22.10
C MET A 121 -33.48 37.85 -21.30
N ASN A 122 -32.90 39.00 -21.66
CA ASN A 122 -33.51 40.34 -21.67
C ASN A 122 -32.48 41.37 -22.18
#